data_AF-A0A0Q8NNL6-F1
#
_entry.id   AF-A0A0Q8NNL6-F1
#
_cell.length_a   1.000
_cell.length_b   1.000
_cell.length_c   1.000
_cell.angle_alpha   90.00
_cell.angle_beta   90.00
_cell.angle_gamma   90.00
#
_symmetry.space_group_name_H-M   'P 1'
#
loop_
_entity.id
_entity.type
_entity.pdbx_description
1 polymer ?
#
loop_
_entity_poly.entity_id
_entity_poly.type
_entity_poly.pdbx_seq_one_letter_code
_entity_poly.pdbx_strand_id
1 'polypeptide(L)' 'MSRVAFRQSDMERVVKAAGRAKAFVQIDMKTLIVTIIPSDQQKPVDEEGNPLGILPSGNYAPDGKENWDEE' A
#
# COMPACT_ATOMS: atom_id res chain seq x y z
N MET A 1 23.89 30.43 -12.17
CA MET A 1 23.06 29.30 -11.72
C MET A 1 22.52 28.58 -12.94
N SER A 2 22.83 27.29 -13.13
CA SER A 2 22.24 26.51 -14.22
C SER A 2 20.75 26.31 -13.94
N ARG A 3 19.88 26.67 -14.88
CA ARG A 3 18.46 26.30 -14.84
C ARG A 3 18.38 24.81 -15.21
N VAL A 4 18.45 23.95 -14.21
CA VAL A 4 18.11 22.55 -14.39
C VAL A 4 16.60 22.46 -14.43
N ALA A 5 16.06 21.79 -15.45
CA ALA A 5 14.63 21.57 -15.63
C ALA A 5 14.42 20.20 -16.24
N PHE A 6 13.27 19.58 -15.97
CA PHE A 6 12.90 18.35 -16.66
C PHE A 6 12.74 18.59 -18.15
N ARG A 7 13.34 17.71 -18.96
CA ARG A 7 13.04 17.65 -20.38
C ARG A 7 11.71 16.96 -20.58
N GLN A 8 10.99 17.37 -21.63
CA GLN A 8 9.75 16.72 -22.03
C GLN A 8 9.93 15.21 -22.25
N SER A 9 11.04 14.80 -22.85
CA SER A 9 11.39 13.38 -23.07
C SER A 9 11.44 12.57 -21.77
N ASP A 10 11.91 13.19 -20.69
CA ASP A 10 12.13 12.51 -19.41
C ASP A 10 10.79 12.38 -18.66
N MET A 11 9.97 13.43 -18.69
CA MET A 11 8.61 13.38 -18.14
C MET A 11 7.77 12.32 -18.84
N GLU A 12 7.81 12.27 -20.18
CA GLU A 12 7.08 11.25 -20.94
C GLU A 12 7.55 9.83 -20.59
N ARG A 13 8.85 9.63 -20.38
CA ARG A 13 9.42 8.34 -20.01
C ARG A 13 8.92 7.90 -18.63
N VAL A 14 8.92 8.80 -17.65
CA VAL A 14 8.42 8.53 -16.30
C VAL A 14 6.93 8.19 -16.32
N VAL A 15 6.12 8.99 -17.03
CA VAL A 15 4.67 8.77 -17.12
C VAL A 15 4.37 7.45 -17.82
N LYS A 16 5.08 7.11 -18.91
CA LYS A 16 4.92 5.81 -19.59
C LYS A 16 5.31 4.63 -18.69
N ALA A 17 6.40 4.75 -17.93
CA ALA A 17 6.83 3.72 -17.01
C ALA A 17 5.80 3.49 -15.89
N ALA A 18 5.28 4.57 -15.30
CA ALA A 18 4.26 4.49 -14.27
C ALA A 18 2.93 3.93 -14.79
N GLY A 19 2.52 4.29 -16.01
CA GLY A 19 1.34 3.69 -16.65
C GLY A 19 1.47 2.17 -16.82
N ARG A 20 2.66 1.65 -17.18
CA ARG A 20 2.93 0.20 -17.23
C ARG A 20 2.88 -0.45 -15.86
N ALA A 21 3.34 0.26 -14.84
CA ALA A 21 3.36 -0.21 -13.45
C ALA A 21 2.00 -0.02 -12.74
N LYS A 22 0.97 0.48 -13.42
CA LYS A 22 -0.32 0.86 -12.82
C LYS A 22 -0.12 1.73 -11.57
N ALA A 23 0.72 2.76 -11.69
CA ALA A 23 1.04 3.66 -10.59
C ALA A 23 0.67 5.11 -10.96
N PHE A 24 0.37 5.91 -9.93
CA PHE A 24 0.22 7.35 -10.05
C PHE A 24 1.59 8.02 -9.89
N VAL A 25 1.79 9.15 -10.57
CA VAL A 25 3.02 9.94 -10.47
C VAL A 25 2.68 11.36 -10.07
N GLN A 26 3.36 11.85 -9.04
CA GLN A 26 3.37 13.26 -8.67
C GLN A 26 4.72 13.85 -9.02
N ILE A 27 4.73 14.94 -9.79
CA ILE A 27 5.95 15.64 -10.21
C ILE A 27 5.92 17.05 -9.62
N ASP A 28 6.89 17.37 -8.77
CA ASP A 28 7.11 18.74 -8.28
C ASP A 28 8.13 19.45 -9.18
N MET A 29 7.65 20.43 -9.94
CA MET A 29 8.46 21.20 -10.90
C MET A 29 9.39 22.23 -10.23
N LYS A 30 9.21 22.53 -8.94
CA LYS A 30 10.08 23.46 -8.19
C LYS A 30 11.29 22.74 -7.62
N THR A 31 11.07 21.58 -7.01
CA THR A 31 12.12 20.76 -6.38
C THR A 31 12.71 19.71 -7.33
N LEU A 32 12.07 19.50 -8.47
CA LEU A 32 12.39 18.46 -9.45
C LEU A 32 12.33 17.04 -8.85
N ILE A 33 11.43 16.84 -7.88
CA ILE A 33 11.20 15.54 -7.24
C ILE A 33 10.03 14.84 -7.95
N VAL A 34 10.21 13.54 -8.20
CA VAL A 34 9.19 12.65 -8.75
C VAL A 34 8.83 11.61 -7.70
N THR A 35 7.57 11.57 -7.31
CA THR A 35 7.03 10.57 -6.37
C THR A 35 6.14 9.60 -7.13
N ILE A 36 6.42 8.30 -7.00
CA ILE A 36 5.63 7.23 -7.60
C ILE A 36 4.78 6.61 -6.50
N ILE A 37 3.47 6.60 -6.70
CA ILE A 37 2.49 6.02 -5.78
C ILE A 37 1.93 4.77 -6.46
N PRO A 38 2.32 3.56 -6.01
CA PRO A 38 1.76 2.32 -6.54
C PRO A 38 0.24 2.31 -6.32
N SER A 39 -0.53 2.07 -7.37
CA SER A 39 -1.94 1.73 -7.20
C SER A 39 -2.02 0.21 -7.15
N ASP A 40 -1.76 -0.35 -5.98
CA ASP A 40 -2.27 -1.69 -5.70
C ASP A 40 -3.78 -1.61 -5.87
N GLN A 41 -4.31 -2.38 -6.82
CA GLN A 41 -5.71 -2.77 -6.73
C GLN A 41 -5.77 -3.55 -5.44
N GLN A 42 -6.14 -2.88 -4.35
CA GLN A 42 -6.44 -3.52 -3.08
C GLN A 42 -7.47 -4.57 -3.42
N LYS A 43 -7.02 -5.82 -3.57
CA LYS A 43 -7.90 -6.95 -3.45
C LYS A 43 -8.48 -6.76 -2.06
N PRO A 44 -9.80 -6.54 -1.91
CA PRO A 44 -10.37 -6.45 -0.58
C PRO A 44 -9.92 -7.69 0.15
N VAL A 45 -9.22 -7.52 1.27
CA VAL A 45 -8.79 -8.63 2.12
C VAL A 45 -10.01 -9.46 2.56
N ASP A 46 -11.21 -8.89 2.42
CA ASP A 46 -12.50 -9.48 2.73
C ASP A 46 -13.13 -10.32 1.59
N GLU A 47 -12.66 -10.23 0.33
CA GLU A 47 -13.23 -10.99 -0.80
C GLU A 47 -12.65 -12.40 -0.96
N GLU A 48 -11.45 -12.67 -0.42
CA GLU A 48 -10.98 -14.04 -0.21
C GLU A 48 -11.62 -14.57 1.06
N GLY A 49 -12.86 -15.02 0.92
CA GLY A 49 -13.52 -15.85 1.92
C GLY A 49 -12.54 -16.91 2.41
N ASN A 50 -12.22 -16.83 3.69
CA ASN A 50 -11.32 -17.73 4.40
C ASN A 50 -11.57 -19.19 3.94
N PRO A 51 -10.62 -19.86 3.25
CA PRO A 51 -10.78 -21.26 2.86
C PRO A 51 -10.76 -22.19 4.09
N LEU A 52 -10.40 -21.69 5.27
CA LEU A 52 -10.63 -22.37 6.54
C LEU A 52 -12.07 -22.06 6.96
N GLY A 53 -12.99 -22.86 6.44
CA GLY A 53 -14.43 -22.71 6.62
C GLY A 53 -14.83 -22.33 8.05
N ILE A 54 -15.81 -21.43 8.14
CA ILE A 54 -16.60 -21.09 9.34
C ILE A 54 -15.74 -21.23 10.61
N LEU A 55 -14.93 -20.22 10.93
CA LEU A 55 -14.53 -20.06 12.33
C LEU A 55 -15.84 -19.90 13.12
N PRO A 56 -16.19 -20.83 14.03
CA PRO A 56 -17.38 -20.67 14.82
C PRO A 56 -17.23 -19.35 15.58
N SER A 57 -18.22 -18.47 15.44
CA SER A 57 -18.34 -17.22 16.21
C SER A 57 -18.70 -17.51 17.68
N GLY A 58 -18.00 -18.48 18.26
CA GLY A 58 -18.12 -18.95 19.63
C GLY A 58 -16.82 -18.63 20.36
N ASN A 59 -16.97 -17.90 21.45
CA ASN A 59 -15.95 -17.49 22.40
C ASN A 59 -15.21 -18.71 23.01
N TYR A 60 -14.24 -19.29 22.28
CA TYR A 60 -13.45 -20.44 22.72
C TYR A 60 -11.94 -20.18 22.66
N ALA A 61 -11.51 -19.01 23.14
CA ALA A 61 -10.27 -19.04 23.91
C ALA A 61 -10.63 -19.81 25.19
N PRO A 62 -10.03 -20.98 25.49
CA PRO A 62 -10.18 -21.57 26.81
C PRO A 62 -9.66 -20.50 27.76
N ASP A 63 -10.54 -19.97 28.60
CA ASP A 63 -10.16 -19.01 29.62
C ASP A 63 -9.10 -19.69 30.49
N GLY A 64 -7.84 -19.43 30.16
CA GLY A 64 -6.70 -19.99 30.86
C GLY A 64 -6.78 -19.47 32.27
N LYS A 65 -6.58 -20.35 33.27
CA LYS A 65 -6.74 -19.97 34.67
C LYS A 65 -6.06 -18.64 34.95
N GLU A 66 -6.88 -17.61 35.17
CA GLU A 66 -6.43 -16.32 35.66
C GLU A 66 -5.98 -16.49 37.12
N ASN A 67 -4.77 -17.00 37.30
CA ASN A 67 -4.07 -16.94 38.58
C ASN A 67 -3.52 -15.52 38.73
N TRP A 68 -4.39 -14.58 39.08
CA TRP A 68 -3.97 -13.30 39.64
C TRP A 68 -3.56 -13.53 41.09
N ASP A 69 -2.39 -14.17 41.28
CA ASP A 69 -1.76 -14.29 42.59
C ASP A 69 -1.02 -12.98 42.91
N GLU A 70 -1.69 -12.00 43.50
CA GLU A 70 -1.03 -10.89 44.25
C GLU A 70 -1.91 -10.39 45.42
N GLU A 71 -1.92 -11.11 46.55
CA GLU A 71 -1.76 -10.52 47.91
C GLU A 71 -1.25 -11.56 48.92
#